data_AF-A0A2R7Y6M0-F1
#
_entry.id   AF-A0A2R7Y6M0-F1
#
_cell.length_a   1.000
_cell.length_b   1.000
_cell.length_c   1.000
_cell.angle_alpha   90.00
_cell.angle_beta   90.00
_cell.angle_gamma   90.00
#
_symmetry.space_group_name_H-M   'P 1'
#
loop_
_entity.id
_entity.type
_entity.pdbx_description
1 polymer ?
#
loop_
_entity_poly.entity_id
_entity_poly.type
_entity_poly.pdbx_seq_one_letter_code
_entity_poly.pdbx_strand_id
1 'polypeptide(L)'
;MGVNQLRVEDLRIRILALDLDGVVWDTLDISALNPPFKKLDDYTIVDSQGVKVNLREGVRELVTFCKEMGFKVVTLSWNVREVAEEGSSLNDTLNRF
;
A
#
# COMPACT_ATOMS: atom_id res chain seq x y z
N MET A 1 17.78 -39.43 7.67
CA MET A 1 17.61 -38.22 6.84
C MET A 1 16.72 -37.27 7.61
N GLY A 2 17.28 -36.21 8.19
CA GLY A 2 16.50 -35.18 8.90
C GLY A 2 16.12 -34.09 7.91
N VAL A 3 14.83 -33.80 7.78
CA VAL A 3 14.36 -32.67 7.00
C VAL A 3 14.70 -31.42 7.83
N ASN A 4 15.65 -30.62 7.38
CA ASN A 4 15.92 -29.32 8.01
C ASN A 4 14.70 -28.42 7.77
N GLN A 5 13.94 -28.17 8.83
CA GLN A 5 12.83 -27.22 8.81
C GLN A 5 13.43 -25.82 8.94
N LEU A 6 13.35 -25.03 7.86
CA LEU A 6 13.73 -23.61 7.89
C LEU A 6 12.89 -22.90 8.96
N ARG A 7 13.55 -22.24 9.92
CA ARG A 7 12.86 -21.37 10.87
C ARG A 7 12.67 -20.00 10.23
N VAL A 8 11.64 -19.27 10.64
CA VAL A 8 11.38 -17.92 10.12
C VAL A 8 12.57 -16.99 10.40
N GLU A 9 13.23 -17.15 11.55
CA GLU A 9 14.49 -16.47 11.87
C GLU A 9 15.68 -16.80 10.95
N ASP A 10 15.64 -17.90 10.18
CA ASP A 10 16.68 -18.24 9.20
C ASP A 10 16.46 -17.53 7.83
N LEU A 11 15.26 -16.98 7.60
CA LEU A 11 14.94 -16.24 6.38
C LEU A 11 15.50 -14.82 6.46
N ARG A 12 16.60 -14.58 5.74
CA ARG A 12 17.30 -13.27 5.73
C ARG A 12 16.52 -12.12 5.09
N ILE A 13 15.46 -12.41 4.33
CA ILE A 13 14.68 -11.38 3.63
C ILE A 13 13.21 -11.55 4.03
N ARG A 14 12.64 -10.48 4.60
CA ARG A 14 11.23 -10.39 4.96
C ARG A 14 10.59 -9.34 4.07
N ILE A 15 9.53 -9.74 3.36
CA ILE A 15 8.82 -8.87 2.42
C ILE A 15 7.36 -8.83 2.84
N LEU A 16 6.82 -7.62 2.95
CA LEU A 16 5.38 -7.37 2.95
C LEU A 16 5.02 -6.97 1.53
N ALA A 17 4.31 -7.84 0.82
CA ALA A 17 3.77 -7.55 -0.51
C ALA A 17 2.27 -7.29 -0.38
N LEU A 18 1.82 -6.11 -0.78
CA LEU A 18 0.42 -5.69 -0.69
C LEU A 18 -0.17 -5.48 -2.08
N ASP A 19 -1.36 -6.03 -2.28
CA ASP A 19 -2.27 -5.49 -3.30
C ASP A 19 -2.74 -4.08 -2.88
N LEU A 20 -3.34 -3.32 -3.80
CA LEU A 20 -3.79 -1.96 -3.56
C LEU A 20 -5.31 -1.83 -3.46
N ASP A 21 -6.02 -1.99 -4.58
CA ASP A 21 -7.46 -1.77 -4.66
C ASP A 21 -8.21 -2.73 -3.72
N GLY A 22 -9.07 -2.17 -2.88
CA GLY A 22 -9.80 -2.94 -1.88
C GLY A 22 -8.96 -3.47 -0.71
N VAL A 23 -7.63 -3.25 -0.69
CA VAL A 23 -6.71 -3.71 0.35
C VAL A 23 -6.06 -2.55 1.11
N VAL A 24 -5.38 -1.65 0.39
CA VAL A 24 -4.75 -0.45 0.96
C VAL A 24 -5.77 0.66 1.12
N TRP A 25 -6.64 0.84 0.13
CA TRP A 25 -7.72 1.81 0.14
C TRP A 25 -9.08 1.15 -0.14
N ASP A 26 -10.15 1.90 0.05
CA ASP A 26 -11.52 1.41 -0.08
C ASP A 26 -12.03 1.31 -1.53
N THR A 27 -11.41 2.05 -2.44
CA THR A 27 -11.69 2.00 -3.88
C THR A 27 -11.27 0.66 -4.49
N LEU A 28 -12.09 0.13 -5.40
CA LEU A 28 -11.85 -1.14 -6.10
C LEU A 28 -11.14 -0.98 -7.45
N ASP A 29 -11.01 0.25 -7.94
CA ASP A 29 -10.29 0.58 -9.17
C ASP A 29 -9.83 2.05 -9.12
N ILE A 30 -8.66 2.31 -8.55
CA ILE A 30 -8.12 3.68 -8.54
C ILE A 30 -7.76 4.17 -9.94
N SER A 31 -7.52 3.27 -10.88
CA SER A 31 -7.07 3.60 -12.24
C SER A 31 -8.18 4.23 -13.09
N ALA A 32 -9.44 4.02 -12.71
CA ALA A 32 -10.59 4.65 -13.32
C ALA A 32 -10.86 6.09 -12.82
N LEU A 33 -10.13 6.57 -11.80
CA LEU A 33 -10.33 7.91 -11.25
C LEU A 33 -9.59 8.98 -12.07
N ASN A 34 -9.89 10.24 -11.76
CA ASN A 34 -9.45 11.39 -12.54
C ASN A 34 -8.49 12.27 -11.74
N PRO A 35 -7.16 12.06 -11.85
CA PRO A 35 -6.19 12.98 -11.29
C PRO A 35 -6.38 14.43 -11.79
N PRO A 36 -5.88 15.46 -11.08
CA PRO A 36 -5.03 15.33 -9.90
C PRO A 36 -5.81 14.97 -8.63
N PHE A 37 -5.16 14.24 -7.73
CA PHE A 37 -5.68 13.98 -6.39
C PHE A 37 -5.31 15.12 -5.44
N LYS A 38 -6.23 15.43 -4.52
CA LYS A 38 -5.99 16.37 -3.42
C LYS A 38 -6.20 15.67 -2.10
N LYS A 39 -5.25 15.85 -1.17
CA LYS A 39 -5.38 15.38 0.20
C LYS A 39 -6.43 16.20 0.93
N LEU A 40 -7.46 15.54 1.48
CA LEU A 40 -8.47 16.16 2.35
C LEU A 40 -8.04 16.09 3.81
N ASP A 41 -7.49 14.95 4.22
CA ASP A 41 -6.92 14.69 5.55
C ASP A 41 -5.89 13.54 5.47
N ASP A 42 -5.41 13.04 6.62
CA ASP A 42 -4.37 12.00 6.67
C ASP A 42 -4.80 10.61 6.18
N TYR A 43 -6.08 10.41 5.92
CA TYR A 43 -6.65 9.13 5.48
C TYR A 43 -7.49 9.26 4.21
N THR A 44 -7.67 10.48 3.69
CA THR A 44 -8.60 10.72 2.57
C THR A 44 -7.97 11.60 1.50
N ILE A 45 -8.08 11.17 0.25
CA ILE A 45 -7.86 11.98 -0.95
C ILE A 45 -9.16 12.12 -1.72
N VAL A 46 -9.19 13.11 -2.61
CA VAL A 46 -10.28 13.31 -3.55
C VAL A 46 -9.73 13.55 -4.95
N ASP A 47 -10.33 12.94 -5.96
CA ASP A 47 -9.97 13.17 -7.36
C ASP A 47 -10.54 14.51 -7.88
N SER A 48 -10.23 14.87 -9.13
CA SER A 48 -10.69 16.12 -9.75
C SER A 48 -12.21 16.20 -9.96
N GLN A 49 -12.91 15.06 -9.92
CA GLN A 49 -14.38 14.97 -10.06
C GLN A 49 -15.08 14.90 -8.69
N GLY A 50 -14.34 14.95 -7.58
CA GLY A 50 -14.91 14.91 -6.25
C GLY A 50 -15.08 13.48 -5.68
N VAL A 51 -14.56 12.46 -6.34
CA VAL A 51 -14.60 11.07 -5.85
C VAL A 51 -13.57 10.90 -4.74
N LYS A 52 -14.02 10.51 -3.56
CA LYS A 52 -13.16 10.29 -2.39
C LYS A 52 -12.61 8.88 -2.38
N VAL A 53 -11.35 8.76 -1.96
CA VAL A 53 -10.67 7.50 -1.69
C VAL A 53 -10.14 7.55 -0.27
N ASN A 54 -10.49 6.55 0.54
CA ASN A 54 -10.06 6.45 1.92
C ASN A 54 -9.03 5.34 2.07
N LEU A 55 -7.95 5.62 2.80
CA LEU A 55 -7.04 4.59 3.29
C LEU A 55 -7.81 3.68 4.26
N ARG A 56 -7.64 2.35 4.11
CA ARG A 56 -8.26 1.41 5.04
C ARG A 56 -7.61 1.47 6.40
N GLU A 57 -8.45 1.36 7.44
CA GLU A 57 -8.02 1.31 8.83
C GLU A 57 -6.97 0.20 9.05
N GLY A 58 -5.93 0.50 9.82
CA GLY A 58 -4.87 -0.46 10.15
C GLY A 58 -3.78 -0.60 9.10
N VAL A 59 -3.97 -0.13 7.85
CA VAL A 59 -2.96 -0.25 6.80
C VAL A 59 -1.72 0.57 7.11
N ARG A 60 -1.90 1.79 7.63
CA ARG A 60 -0.78 2.67 8.01
C ARG A 60 0.04 2.04 9.14
N GLU A 61 -0.64 1.48 10.14
CA GLU A 61 -0.05 0.82 11.30
C GLU A 61 0.69 -0.45 10.89
N LEU A 62 0.09 -1.28 10.04
CA LEU A 62 0.70 -2.49 9.51
C LEU A 62 2.00 -2.19 8.74
N VAL A 63 1.95 -1.22 7.80
CA VAL A 63 3.11 -0.86 6.99
C VAL A 63 4.21 -0.28 7.87
N THR A 64 3.87 0.59 8.82
CA THR A 64 4.82 1.16 9.79
C THR A 64 5.48 0.06 10.62
N PHE A 65 4.68 -0.82 11.22
CA PHE A 65 5.17 -1.94 12.03
C PHE A 65 6.11 -2.85 11.22
N CYS A 66 5.72 -3.24 10.00
CA CYS A 66 6.56 -4.10 9.17
C CYS A 66 7.89 -3.43 8.82
N LYS A 67 7.89 -2.12 8.53
CA LYS A 67 9.13 -1.37 8.29
C LYS A 67 10.03 -1.33 9.52
N GLU A 68 9.48 -1.05 10.69
CA GLU A 68 10.22 -1.04 11.96
C GLU A 68 10.82 -2.42 12.26
N MET A 69 10.12 -3.49 11.90
CA MET A 69 10.60 -4.86 12.01
C MET A 69 11.62 -5.24 10.94
N GLY A 70 11.95 -4.36 9.99
CA GLY A 70 12.95 -4.58 8.95
C GLY A 70 12.43 -5.31 7.70
N PHE A 71 11.12 -5.32 7.46
CA PHE A 71 10.56 -5.82 6.22
C PHE A 71 10.81 -4.82 5.07
N LYS A 72 11.04 -5.35 3.87
CA LYS A 72 10.85 -4.58 2.64
C LYS A 72 9.36 -4.56 2.31
N VAL A 73 8.80 -3.37 2.10
CA VAL A 73 7.40 -3.22 1.69
C VAL A 73 7.38 -2.99 0.19
N VAL A 74 6.59 -3.79 -0.51
CA VAL A 74 6.37 -3.70 -1.95
C VAL A 74 4.88 -3.81 -2.24
N THR A 75 4.46 -3.31 -3.40
CA THR A 75 3.09 -3.42 -3.87
C THR A 75 3.04 -4.34 -5.09
N LEU A 76 1.95 -5.08 -5.24
CA LEU A 76 1.69 -6.00 -6.35
C LEU A 76 0.29 -5.72 -6.87
N SER A 77 0.18 -4.74 -7.76
CA SER A 77 -1.10 -4.28 -8.29
C SER A 77 -1.07 -4.21 -9.82
N TRP A 78 -2.27 -4.30 -10.42
CA TRP A 78 -2.52 -4.12 -11.84
C TRP A 78 -2.91 -2.69 -12.20
N ASN A 79 -2.77 -1.74 -11.28
CA ASN A 79 -3.14 -0.36 -11.52
C ASN A 79 -2.27 0.32 -12.59
N VAL A 80 -2.86 1.32 -13.24
CA VAL A 80 -2.10 2.31 -13.98
C VAL A 80 -1.17 3.02 -13.00
N ARG A 81 0.13 2.79 -13.18
CA ARG A 81 1.17 3.14 -12.20
C ARG A 81 1.10 4.61 -11.80
N GLU A 82 0.97 5.50 -12.77
CA GLU A 82 0.99 6.95 -12.56
C GLU A 82 -0.19 7.40 -11.68
N VAL A 83 -1.37 6.81 -11.89
CA VAL A 83 -2.58 7.12 -11.10
C VAL A 83 -2.44 6.60 -9.67
N ALA A 84 -1.94 5.37 -9.50
CA ALA A 84 -1.73 4.77 -8.18
C ALA A 84 -0.60 5.46 -7.38
N GLU A 85 0.48 5.88 -8.03
CA GLU A 85 1.56 6.65 -7.41
C GLU A 85 1.05 7.99 -6.85
N GLU A 86 0.21 8.70 -7.62
CA GLU A 86 -0.39 9.95 -7.15
C GLU A 86 -1.40 9.72 -6.02
N GLY A 87 -2.24 8.68 -6.14
CA GLY A 87 -3.19 8.28 -5.10
C GLY A 87 -2.51 7.83 -3.79
N SER A 88 -1.26 7.38 -3.85
CA SER A 88 -0.51 6.95 -2.67
C SER A 88 0.00 8.08 -1.80
N SER A 89 -0.28 9.34 -2.16
CA SER A 89 -0.15 10.51 -1.28
C SER A 89 -0.95 10.38 0.03
N LEU A 90 -1.90 9.43 0.11
CA LEU A 90 -2.54 8.99 1.34
C LEU A 90 -1.55 8.47 2.40
N ASN A 91 -0.50 7.77 1.98
CA ASN A 91 0.38 7.05 2.88
C ASN A 91 1.85 7.27 2.51
N ASP A 92 2.47 8.27 3.14
CA ASP A 92 3.90 8.58 3.01
C ASP A 92 4.82 7.40 3.37
N THR A 93 4.28 6.35 4.01
CA THR A 93 5.03 5.11 4.27
C THR A 93 5.02 4.13 3.10
N LEU A 94 4.18 4.30 2.07
CA LEU A 94 4.29 3.55 0.81
C LEU A 94 5.32 4.24 -0.11
N ASN A 95 6.56 4.37 0.37
CA ASN A 95 7.62 5.02 -0.40
C ASN A 95 8.09 4.11 -1.56
N ARG A 96 7.66 4.52 -2.76
CA ARG A 96 7.99 4.04 -4.12
C ARG A 96 7.50 2.63 -4.47
N PHE A 97 6.52 2.60 -5.36
CA PHE A 97 6.15 1.47 -6.22
C PHE A 97 7.35 1.00 -7.06
#